data_AF-A0A355EZF5-F1
#
_entry.id   AF-A0A355EZF5-F1
#
_cell.length_a   1.000
_cell.length_b   1.000
_cell.length_c   1.000
_cell.angle_alpha   90.00
_cell.angle_beta   90.00
_cell.angle_gamma   90.00
#
_symmetry.space_group_name_H-M   'P 1'
#
loop_
_entity.id
_entity.type
_entity.pdbx_description
1 polymer ?
#
loop_
_entity_poly.entity_id
_entity_poly.type
_entity_poly.pdbx_seq_one_letter_code
_entity_poly.pdbx_strand_id
1 'polypeptide(L)' 'CLCSKNNPRDVFSVFDSRPDMRLRREDIVASRIGWQAKGESLRSLAEELGLGLDSFVLVDDNPVECA' A
#
# COMPACT_ATOMS: atom_id res chain seq x y z
N CYS A 1 -3.87 3.74 -3.16
CA CYS A 1 -2.91 2.62 -3.31
C CYS A 1 -2.61 2.03 -1.94
N LEU A 2 -2.07 0.81 -1.85
CA LEU A 2 -1.64 0.19 -0.59
C LEU A 2 -0.19 -0.29 -0.69
N CYS A 3 0.69 0.15 0.21
CA CYS A 3 2.09 -0.25 0.27
C CYS A 3 2.41 -0.77 1.67
N SER A 4 2.65 -2.08 1.82
CA SER A 4 2.77 -2.70 3.14
C SER A 4 3.79 -3.85 3.18
N LYS A 5 4.57 -3.90 4.27
CA LYS A 5 5.42 -5.05 4.58
C LYS A 5 4.62 -6.08 5.36
N ASN A 6 3.95 -6.98 4.63
CA ASN A 6 3.05 -7.98 5.20
C ASN A 6 2.83 -9.16 4.25
N ASN A 7 2.06 -10.15 4.70
CA ASN A 7 1.54 -11.23 3.88
C ASN A 7 0.27 -10.77 3.13
N PRO A 8 0.20 -10.88 1.79
CA PRO A 8 -0.97 -10.45 1.02
C PRO A 8 -2.28 -11.07 1.48
N ARG A 9 -2.26 -12.36 1.82
CA ARG A 9 -3.44 -13.10 2.30
C ARG A 9 -4.01 -12.48 3.57
N ASP A 10 -3.15 -12.18 4.53
CA ASP A 10 -3.55 -11.65 5.83
C ASP A 10 -4.16 -10.26 5.66
N VAL A 11 -3.51 -9.40 4.86
CA VAL A 11 -4.04 -8.08 4.52
C VAL A 11 -5.43 -8.15 3.87
N PHE A 12 -5.62 -9.00 2.84
CA PHE A 12 -6.92 -9.08 2.17
C PHE A 12 -8.01 -9.70 3.05
N SER A 13 -7.66 -10.67 3.90
CA SER A 13 -8.61 -11.24 4.87
C SER A 13 -9.19 -10.18 5.82
N VAL A 14 -8.42 -9.15 6.16
CA VAL A 14 -8.89 -8.03 7.00
C VAL A 14 -9.95 -7.22 6.24
N PHE A 15 -9.73 -6.92 4.96
CA PHE A 15 -10.75 -6.23 4.14
C PHE A 15 -12.04 -7.06 4.01
N ASP A 16 -11.92 -8.39 3.87
CA ASP A 16 -13.06 -9.28 3.66
C ASP A 16 -13.87 -9.52 4.95
N SER A 17 -13.18 -9.62 6.10
CA SER A 17 -13.80 -10.01 7.38
C SER A 17 -14.26 -8.85 8.25
N ARG A 18 -13.84 -7.61 7.94
CA ARG A 18 -14.12 -6.42 8.77
C ARG A 18 -15.06 -5.42 8.09
N PRO A 19 -16.39 -5.67 8.12
CA PRO A 19 -17.36 -4.75 7.56
C PRO A 19 -17.42 -3.41 8.30
N ASP A 20 -16.84 -3.30 9.50
CA ASP A 20 -16.71 -2.05 10.27
C ASP A 20 -15.68 -1.07 9.69
N MET A 21 -14.74 -1.53 8.86
CA MET A 21 -13.73 -0.65 8.26
C MET A 21 -14.36 0.45 7.40
N ARG A 22 -13.76 1.64 7.36
CA ARG A 22 -14.23 2.70 6.45
C ARG A 22 -13.74 2.50 5.02
N LEU A 23 -12.51 2.04 4.87
CA LEU A 23 -11.93 1.68 3.58
C LEU A 23 -12.31 0.25 3.17
N ARG A 24 -12.61 0.06 1.90
CA ARG A 24 -12.95 -1.21 1.25
C ARG A 24 -11.88 -1.62 0.26
N ARG A 25 -11.91 -2.90 -0.13
CA ARG A 25 -10.94 -3.46 -1.09
C ARG A 25 -10.99 -2.74 -2.44
N GLU A 26 -12.18 -2.33 -2.85
CA GLU A 26 -12.46 -1.58 -4.09
C GLU A 26 -11.91 -0.15 -4.08
N ASP A 27 -11.69 0.47 -2.91
CA ASP A 27 -11.04 1.79 -2.80
C ASP A 27 -9.53 1.72 -3.12
N ILE A 28 -8.95 0.51 -3.14
CA ILE A 28 -7.52 0.28 -3.34
C ILE A 28 -7.25 -0.13 -4.79
N VAL A 29 -6.98 0.88 -5.62
CA VAL A 29 -6.72 0.73 -7.07
C VAL A 29 -5.46 -0.08 -7.42
N ALA A 30 -4.43 -0.03 -6.57
CA ALA A 30 -3.17 -0.75 -6.76
C ALA A 30 -2.52 -1.06 -5.40
N SER A 31 -1.80 -2.17 -5.31
CA SER A 31 -1.13 -2.60 -4.08
C SER A 31 0.23 -3.23 -4.30
N ARG A 32 1.16 -2.98 -3.38
CA ARG A 32 2.41 -3.72 -3.19
C ARG A 32 2.45 -4.20 -1.74
N ILE A 33 2.21 -5.50 -1.56
CA ILE A 33 2.21 -6.14 -0.25
C ILE A 33 3.26 -7.24 -0.31
N GLY A 34 4.28 -7.13 0.53
CA GLY A 34 5.41 -8.05 0.52
C GLY A 34 6.63 -7.44 1.21
N TRP A 35 7.75 -8.14 1.17
CA TRP A 35 8.94 -7.78 1.95
C TRP A 35 9.96 -6.92 1.20
N GLN A 36 9.61 -6.45 0.00
CA GLN A 36 10.41 -5.47 -0.75
C GLN A 36 10.54 -4.16 0.02
N ALA A 37 11.59 -3.38 -0.28
CA ALA A 37 11.73 -2.04 0.28
C ALA A 37 10.54 -1.16 -0.15
N LYS A 38 10.00 -0.33 0.76
CA LYS A 38 8.83 0.51 0.44
C LYS A 38 9.16 1.54 -0.64
N GLY A 39 10.40 2.05 -0.67
CA GLY A 39 10.86 2.92 -1.76
C GLY A 39 10.75 2.26 -3.13
N GLU A 40 11.16 0.99 -3.28
CA GLU A 40 11.02 0.23 -4.53
C GLU A 40 9.55 -0.02 -4.87
N SER A 41 8.76 -0.40 -3.86
CA SER A 41 7.31 -0.60 -4.01
C SER A 41 6.60 0.68 -4.50
N LEU A 42 6.97 1.85 -3.97
CA LEU A 42 6.43 3.13 -4.40
C LEU A 42 6.80 3.47 -5.85
N ARG A 43 8.04 3.24 -6.28
CA ARG A 43 8.43 3.44 -7.69
C ARG A 43 7.61 2.56 -8.61
N SER A 44 7.45 1.28 -8.25
CA SER A 44 6.65 0.33 -9.03
C SER A 44 5.17 0.72 -9.08
N LEU A 45 4.61 1.29 -8.01
CA LEU A 45 3.23 1.81 -8.00
C LEU A 45 3.10 3.07 -8.86
N ALA A 46 4.08 3.97 -8.81
CA ALA A 46 4.09 5.18 -9.63
C ALA A 46 4.14 4.84 -11.13
N GLU A 47 4.98 3.88 -11.51
CA GLU A 47 5.06 3.36 -12.88
C GLU A 47 3.74 2.70 -13.33
N GLU A 48 3.16 1.82 -12.51
CA GLU A 48 1.87 1.15 -12.82
C GLU A 48 0.74 2.17 -13.03
N LEU A 49 0.71 3.22 -12.23
CA LEU A 49 -0.33 4.25 -12.26
C LEU A 49 -0.07 5.37 -13.28
N GLY A 50 1.12 5.40 -13.90
CA GLY A 50 1.51 6.46 -14.82
C GLY A 50 1.63 7.84 -14.15
N LEU A 51 2.02 7.89 -12.88
CA LEU A 51 2.13 9.11 -12.07
C LEU A 51 3.58 9.38 -11.66
N GLY A 52 3.93 10.65 -11.45
CA GLY A 52 5.22 11.03 -10.86
C GLY A 52 5.28 10.67 -9.38
N LEU A 53 6.45 10.28 -8.87
CA LEU A 53 6.67 9.98 -7.44
C LEU A 53 6.41 11.19 -6.53
N ASP A 54 6.62 12.39 -7.04
CA ASP A 54 6.31 13.67 -6.38
C ASP A 54 4.80 13.91 -6.20
N SER A 55 3.95 13.13 -6.87
CA SER A 55 2.51 13.13 -6.71
C SER A 55 2.01 12.16 -5.63
N PHE A 56 2.90 11.42 -4.97
CA PHE A 56 2.57 10.48 -3.90
C PHE A 56 2.83 11.09 -2.52
N VAL A 57 1.97 10.75 -1.57
CA VAL A 57 2.22 10.94 -0.14
C VAL A 57 2.31 9.55 0.48
N LEU A 58 3.44 9.24 1.13
CA LEU A 58 3.57 8.04 1.95
C LEU A 58 3.10 8.36 3.37
N VAL A 59 2.14 7.58 3.86
CA VAL A 59 1.68 7.63 5.26
C VAL A 59 2.06 6.31 5.91
N ASP A 60 3.00 6.36 6.85
CA ASP A 60 3.51 5.20 7.58
C ASP A 60 3.68 5.52 9.06
N ASP A 61 3.38 4.56 9.93
CA ASP A 61 3.59 4.70 11.37
C ASP A 61 5.04 4.41 11.77
N ASN A 62 5.81 3.70 10.93
CA ASN A 62 7.22 3.42 11.20
C ASN A 62 8.10 4.58 10.72
N PRO A 63 8.78 5.31 11.61
CA PRO A 63 9.64 6.44 11.23
C PRO A 63 10.76 6.07 10.26
N VAL A 64 11.24 4.81 10.30
CA VAL A 64 12.31 4.32 9.41
C VAL A 64 11.84 4.25 7.96
N GLU A 65 10.54 4.07 7.71
CA GLU A 65 10.00 4.03 6.35
C GLU A 65 9.69 5.42 5.79
N CYS A 66 9.67 6.45 6.67
CA CYS A 66 9.40 7.85 6.32
C CYS A 66 10.65 8.73 6.27
N ALA A 67 11.81 8.20 6.70
CA ALA A 67 13.10 8.89 6.71
C ALA A 67 13.86 8.68 5.40
#